data_AF-A0A2E6GB91-F1
#
_entry.id   AF-A0A2E6GB91-F1
#
_cell.length_a   1.000
_cell.length_b   1.000
_cell.length_c   1.000
_cell.angle_alpha   90.00
_cell.angle_beta   90.00
_cell.angle_gamma   90.00
#
_symmetry.space_group_name_H-M   'P 1'
#
loop_
_entity.id
_entity.type
_entity.pdbx_description
1 polymer ?
#
loop_
_entity_poly.entity_id
_entity_poly.type
_entity_poly.pdbx_seq_one_letter_code
_entity_poly.pdbx_strand_id
1 'polypeptide(L)'
;DVTGVRFETEPPFSSKRVANTRDIFVHSNLIRRTARFGVVLRHRASKLGTVKNSLANYDVNFIVLNNRCEDLGGSCVLMHGVFRGLLQGNTFVRSGAMVEPELSVNRGSGAWFFRSKNIVAQQNTAAFSRGRMDSAGIHVDFGNENVLVQYNFSYDNEGYGTEILGDNKNIIWRYNISVGDGTREAGVLRPEGGKSQHPGRTLHVTDFSRPRRLQSDGIFIYNNTYVITPNSSPDIELNGKNIHIWNNLFVVNKNAHLGRNINIVWSKDDPVDIRGNVFSGSVSQKFLDLDSGAKQANINFDGDHKNAESYAISAEQVNRLASDQPLIQPAFPAAGKGIFAHISEKAEIDFFGNKITHLPGFVGAGYKNLSEQ
;
A
#
# COMPACT_ATOMS: atom_id res chain seq x y z
N ASP A 1 17.35 -4.66 18.75
CA ASP A 1 16.38 -5.14 17.74
C ASP A 1 16.45 -6.65 17.62
N VAL A 2 15.33 -7.35 17.79
CA VAL A 2 15.23 -8.78 17.44
C VAL A 2 14.65 -8.87 16.03
N THR A 3 15.42 -9.42 15.09
CA THR A 3 15.08 -9.54 13.67
C THR A 3 15.37 -10.95 13.20
N GLY A 4 14.56 -11.50 12.29
CA GLY A 4 14.79 -12.82 11.68
C GLY A 4 16.00 -12.82 10.74
N VAL A 5 15.85 -12.24 9.55
CA VAL A 5 16.90 -12.10 8.53
C VAL A 5 17.24 -10.63 8.34
N ARG A 6 18.52 -10.27 8.41
CA ARG A 6 18.96 -8.87 8.25
C ARG A 6 20.20 -8.77 7.35
N PHE A 7 20.09 -7.93 6.33
CA PHE A 7 21.18 -7.43 5.51
C PHE A 7 21.41 -5.95 5.86
N GLU A 8 22.64 -5.60 6.22
CA GLU A 8 23.03 -4.22 6.55
C GLU A 8 24.24 -3.81 5.72
N THR A 9 24.10 -2.67 5.05
CA THR A 9 25.17 -2.02 4.30
C THR A 9 25.39 -0.63 4.90
N GLU A 10 26.57 -0.43 5.50
CA GLU A 10 26.98 0.85 6.10
C GLU A 10 27.49 1.83 5.03
N PRO A 11 27.37 3.15 5.24
CA PRO A 11 27.83 4.12 4.25
C PRO A 11 29.36 4.06 4.14
N PRO A 12 29.94 4.25 2.94
CA PRO A 12 31.38 4.19 2.76
C PRO A 12 32.08 5.38 3.45
N PHE A 13 33.25 5.12 4.03
CA PHE A 13 34.11 6.16 4.64
C PHE A 13 34.77 7.08 3.60
N SER A 14 34.93 6.62 2.36
CA SER A 14 35.52 7.40 1.26
C SER A 14 34.90 7.04 -0.08
N SER A 15 34.98 7.95 -1.06
CA SER A 15 34.48 7.71 -2.43
C SER A 15 35.32 6.72 -3.24
N LYS A 16 36.51 6.33 -2.76
CA LYS A 16 37.42 5.40 -3.45
C LYS A 16 37.08 3.93 -3.24
N ARG A 17 36.35 3.59 -2.16
CA ARG A 17 35.95 2.22 -1.82
C ARG A 17 34.48 2.25 -1.44
N VAL A 18 33.64 2.03 -2.43
CA VAL A 18 32.18 1.93 -2.26
C VAL A 18 31.78 0.51 -2.60
N ALA A 19 31.01 -0.10 -1.70
CA ALA A 19 30.46 -1.43 -1.87
C ALA A 19 28.96 -1.39 -1.64
N ASN A 20 28.25 -2.24 -2.36
CA ASN A 20 26.85 -2.53 -2.15
C ASN A 20 26.61 -4.03 -2.29
N THR A 21 25.52 -4.50 -1.69
CA THR A 21 25.08 -5.88 -1.85
C THR A 21 24.15 -5.95 -3.05
N ARG A 22 24.16 -7.08 -3.77
CA ARG A 22 23.28 -7.29 -4.92
C ARG A 22 22.74 -8.71 -4.98
N ASP A 23 21.63 -8.87 -5.71
CA ASP A 23 21.04 -10.16 -6.09
C ASP A 23 20.70 -11.02 -4.87
N ILE A 24 19.98 -10.41 -3.92
CA ILE A 24 19.53 -11.06 -2.69
C ILE A 24 18.15 -11.66 -2.93
N PHE A 25 18.01 -12.96 -2.69
CA PHE A 25 16.74 -13.67 -2.81
C PHE A 25 16.36 -14.34 -1.48
N VAL A 26 15.26 -13.90 -0.89
CA VAL A 26 14.68 -14.49 0.34
C VAL A 26 13.32 -15.05 -0.02
N HIS A 27 13.18 -16.37 -0.05
CA HIS A 27 11.96 -17.00 -0.50
C HIS A 27 11.51 -18.19 0.33
N SER A 28 10.20 -18.43 0.36
CA SER A 28 9.58 -19.63 0.92
C SER A 28 9.89 -19.89 2.41
N ASN A 29 10.13 -18.84 3.19
CA ASN A 29 10.40 -18.95 4.62
C ASN A 29 9.12 -18.80 5.47
N LEU A 30 9.11 -19.47 6.62
CA LEU A 30 8.21 -19.14 7.74
C LEU A 30 9.01 -18.39 8.80
N ILE A 31 8.64 -17.14 9.08
CA ILE A 31 9.27 -16.31 10.12
C ILE A 31 8.19 -15.92 11.11
N ARG A 32 8.37 -16.28 12.38
CA ARG A 32 7.36 -16.01 13.41
C ARG A 32 7.97 -15.48 14.68
N ARG A 33 7.19 -14.70 15.43
CA ARG A 33 7.52 -14.35 16.83
C ARG A 33 8.85 -13.60 17.00
N THR A 34 9.21 -12.74 16.05
CA THR A 34 10.34 -11.80 16.21
C THR A 34 9.85 -10.53 16.89
N ALA A 35 10.63 -9.91 17.78
CA ALA A 35 10.17 -8.71 18.50
C ALA A 35 10.06 -7.43 17.63
N ARG A 36 10.76 -7.36 16.49
CA ARG A 36 10.72 -6.16 15.62
C ARG A 36 10.55 -6.43 14.14
N PHE A 37 11.40 -7.25 13.52
CA PHE A 37 11.35 -7.44 12.06
C PHE A 37 11.48 -8.90 11.63
N GLY A 38 10.82 -9.23 10.52
CA GLY A 38 11.00 -10.51 9.84
C GLY A 38 12.26 -10.50 8.98
N VAL A 39 12.19 -9.82 7.83
CA VAL A 39 13.25 -9.66 6.84
C VAL A 39 13.57 -8.19 6.66
N VAL A 40 14.83 -7.81 6.81
CA VAL A 40 15.29 -6.43 6.64
C VAL A 40 16.43 -6.38 5.66
N LEU A 41 16.33 -5.49 4.67
CA LEU A 41 17.48 -4.93 3.99
C LEU A 41 17.58 -3.46 4.34
N ARG A 42 18.75 -3.06 4.84
CA ARG A 42 19.07 -1.68 5.17
C ARG A 42 20.40 -1.27 4.56
N HIS A 43 20.35 -0.41 3.55
CA HIS A 43 21.49 0.34 3.06
C HIS A 43 21.42 1.77 3.61
N ARG A 44 22.38 2.15 4.45
CA ARG A 44 22.41 3.49 5.04
C ARG A 44 22.94 4.53 4.05
N ALA A 45 22.25 5.67 3.96
CA ALA A 45 22.60 6.71 3.00
C ALA A 45 24.00 7.30 3.25
N SER A 46 24.81 7.38 2.20
CA SER A 46 26.09 8.09 2.20
C SER A 46 25.90 9.60 2.25
N LYS A 47 26.79 10.27 2.99
CA LYS A 47 26.90 11.75 3.02
C LYS A 47 27.88 12.29 1.97
N LEU A 48 28.63 11.42 1.29
CA LEU A 48 29.63 11.82 0.31
C LEU A 48 28.95 12.15 -1.03
N GLY A 49 29.09 13.39 -1.51
CA GLY A 49 28.32 13.91 -2.65
C GLY A 49 28.36 13.04 -3.91
N THR A 50 29.54 12.50 -4.28
CA THR A 50 29.69 11.63 -5.45
C THR A 50 28.98 10.29 -5.29
N VAL A 51 28.93 9.74 -4.08
CA VAL A 51 28.27 8.46 -3.79
C VAL A 51 26.78 8.66 -3.62
N LYS A 52 26.37 9.67 -2.84
CA LYS A 52 24.99 9.97 -2.46
C LYS A 52 24.03 9.98 -3.64
N ASN A 53 24.47 10.54 -4.77
CA ASN A 53 23.68 10.71 -5.99
C ASN A 53 23.87 9.59 -7.01
N SER A 54 24.49 8.47 -6.62
CA SER A 54 24.79 7.33 -7.50
C SER A 54 24.07 6.06 -7.07
N LEU A 55 23.99 5.07 -7.97
CA LEU A 55 23.46 3.74 -7.67
C LEU A 55 24.25 3.00 -6.58
N ALA A 56 25.51 3.38 -6.34
CA ALA A 56 26.33 2.78 -5.30
C ALA A 56 25.84 3.09 -3.87
N ASN A 57 24.87 4.02 -3.73
CA ASN A 57 24.19 4.36 -2.48
C ASN A 57 22.93 3.51 -2.22
N TYR A 58 22.82 2.37 -2.89
CA TYR A 58 21.70 1.44 -2.82
C TYR A 58 22.23 0.01 -2.93
N ASP A 59 21.59 -0.93 -2.24
CA ASP A 59 21.71 -2.35 -2.57
C ASP A 59 20.78 -2.66 -3.74
N VAL A 60 21.18 -3.60 -4.60
CA VAL A 60 20.57 -3.79 -5.93
C VAL A 60 19.90 -5.15 -6.02
N ASN A 61 18.69 -5.24 -6.59
CA ASN A 61 17.97 -6.50 -6.77
C ASN A 61 17.72 -7.23 -5.45
N PHE A 62 16.68 -6.82 -4.75
CA PHE A 62 16.22 -7.50 -3.54
C PHE A 62 14.85 -8.14 -3.78
N ILE A 63 14.81 -9.46 -3.79
CA ILE A 63 13.61 -10.24 -4.09
C ILE A 63 13.17 -10.96 -2.82
N VAL A 64 11.94 -10.68 -2.38
CA VAL A 64 11.28 -11.31 -1.23
C VAL A 64 10.01 -11.97 -1.73
N LEU A 65 10.04 -13.30 -1.85
CA LEU A 65 9.02 -14.07 -2.57
C LEU A 65 8.40 -15.18 -1.70
N ASN A 66 7.08 -15.26 -1.64
CA ASN A 66 6.35 -16.40 -1.03
C ASN A 66 6.75 -16.69 0.42
N ASN A 67 7.14 -15.67 1.20
CA ASN A 67 7.41 -15.85 2.62
C ASN A 67 6.14 -15.66 3.44
N ARG A 68 6.06 -16.33 4.58
CA ARG A 68 4.99 -16.18 5.57
C ARG A 68 5.57 -15.62 6.86
N CYS A 69 5.05 -14.47 7.28
CA CYS A 69 5.38 -13.84 8.54
C CYS A 69 4.17 -13.84 9.49
N GLU A 70 4.34 -14.36 10.70
CA GLU A 70 3.24 -14.49 11.67
C GLU A 70 3.63 -14.02 13.07
N ASP A 71 2.79 -13.20 13.69
CA ASP A 71 3.00 -12.73 15.06
C ASP A 71 4.35 -12.02 15.21
N LEU A 72 4.58 -10.94 14.46
CA LEU A 72 5.80 -10.16 14.58
C LEU A 72 5.53 -8.96 15.47
N GLY A 73 6.42 -8.68 16.42
CA GLY A 73 6.32 -7.50 17.28
C GLY A 73 6.45 -6.18 16.54
N GLY A 74 6.99 -6.20 15.32
CA GLY A 74 6.88 -5.10 14.37
C GLY A 74 6.51 -5.56 12.97
N SER A 75 7.22 -5.08 11.96
CA SER A 75 6.87 -5.32 10.54
C SER A 75 7.55 -6.57 9.98
N CYS A 76 7.00 -7.24 8.97
CA CYS A 76 7.72 -8.34 8.33
C CYS A 76 8.88 -7.82 7.47
N VAL A 77 8.60 -7.07 6.41
CA VAL A 77 9.62 -6.67 5.44
C VAL A 77 9.93 -5.18 5.50
N LEU A 78 11.22 -4.84 5.57
CA LEU A 78 11.74 -3.49 5.34
C LEU A 78 12.67 -3.50 4.12
N MET A 79 12.34 -2.71 3.10
CA MET A 79 13.26 -2.36 2.01
C MET A 79 13.76 -0.92 2.18
N HIS A 80 14.89 -0.75 2.86
CA HIS A 80 15.51 0.55 3.08
C HIS A 80 16.75 0.73 2.21
N GLY A 81 16.69 1.62 1.22
CA GLY A 81 17.85 1.89 0.36
C GLY A 81 18.05 0.84 -0.74
N VAL A 82 16.96 0.39 -1.36
CA VAL A 82 16.98 -0.63 -2.41
C VAL A 82 16.82 0.01 -3.78
N PHE A 83 17.59 -0.46 -4.77
CA PHE A 83 17.36 -0.22 -6.19
C PHE A 83 16.89 -1.52 -6.85
N ARG A 84 15.64 -1.54 -7.34
CA ARG A 84 14.92 -2.74 -7.80
C ARG A 84 14.64 -3.74 -6.67
N GLY A 85 13.48 -3.57 -6.05
CA GLY A 85 12.97 -4.50 -5.04
C GLY A 85 11.67 -5.15 -5.52
N LEU A 86 11.55 -6.47 -5.33
CA LEU A 86 10.35 -7.23 -5.65
C LEU A 86 9.81 -7.90 -4.38
N LEU A 87 8.63 -7.49 -3.94
CA LEU A 87 7.88 -8.09 -2.85
C LEU A 87 6.67 -8.81 -3.46
N GLN A 88 6.72 -10.14 -3.56
CA GLN A 88 5.68 -10.88 -4.26
C GLN A 88 5.20 -12.13 -3.52
N GLY A 89 3.89 -12.39 -3.52
CA GLY A 89 3.32 -13.64 -3.01
C GLY A 89 3.45 -13.84 -1.49
N ASN A 90 3.85 -12.82 -0.73
CA ASN A 90 4.10 -12.97 0.70
C ASN A 90 2.80 -12.86 1.50
N THR A 91 2.76 -13.53 2.65
CA THR A 91 1.65 -13.46 3.60
C THR A 91 2.13 -12.87 4.93
N PHE A 92 1.51 -11.78 5.37
CA PHE A 92 1.80 -11.11 6.64
C PHE A 92 0.58 -11.21 7.54
N VAL A 93 0.74 -11.80 8.72
CA VAL A 93 -0.35 -12.02 9.67
C VAL A 93 0.05 -11.49 11.04
N ARG A 94 -0.77 -10.58 11.58
CA ARG A 94 -0.59 -10.02 12.93
C ARG A 94 0.78 -9.35 13.13
N SER A 95 1.11 -8.41 12.25
CA SER A 95 2.23 -7.48 12.48
C SER A 95 1.91 -6.54 13.65
N GLY A 96 2.93 -6.20 14.44
CA GLY A 96 2.76 -5.45 15.70
C GLY A 96 2.27 -6.27 16.90
N ALA A 97 2.34 -7.60 16.84
CA ALA A 97 1.91 -8.49 17.91
C ALA A 97 2.71 -8.34 19.21
N MET A 98 2.06 -8.52 20.36
CA MET A 98 2.76 -8.61 21.65
C MET A 98 3.33 -10.00 21.87
N VAL A 99 4.42 -10.29 21.16
CA VAL A 99 5.16 -11.54 21.29
C VAL A 99 5.97 -11.57 22.58
N GLU A 100 6.77 -10.52 22.81
CA GLU A 100 7.67 -10.39 23.96
C GLU A 100 7.43 -9.03 24.61
N PRO A 101 6.72 -8.93 25.75
CA PRO A 101 6.30 -7.64 26.32
C PRO A 101 7.44 -6.63 26.54
N GLU A 102 8.65 -7.09 26.82
CA GLU A 102 9.81 -6.21 27.08
C GLU A 102 10.56 -5.78 25.81
N LEU A 103 10.37 -6.48 24.69
CA LEU A 103 11.16 -6.30 23.47
C LEU A 103 10.33 -5.90 22.25
N SER A 104 9.04 -6.27 22.24
CA SER A 104 8.14 -5.99 21.14
C SER A 104 7.98 -4.48 20.97
N VAL A 105 8.07 -4.01 19.73
CA VAL A 105 7.77 -2.60 19.43
C VAL A 105 6.26 -2.32 19.43
N ASN A 106 5.45 -3.38 19.30
CA ASN A 106 3.99 -3.38 19.31
C ASN A 106 3.37 -2.42 18.30
N ARG A 107 3.99 -2.37 17.12
CA ARG A 107 3.51 -1.64 15.94
C ARG A 107 4.24 -2.14 14.71
N GLY A 108 3.52 -2.37 13.63
CA GLY A 108 4.16 -2.77 12.39
C GLY A 108 3.17 -3.00 11.28
N SER A 109 3.63 -2.77 10.05
CA SER A 109 2.91 -3.14 8.83
C SER A 109 3.42 -4.48 8.31
N GLY A 110 2.72 -5.11 7.38
CA GLY A 110 3.26 -6.29 6.70
C GLY A 110 4.60 -5.99 6.02
N ALA A 111 4.64 -4.95 5.18
CA ALA A 111 5.88 -4.49 4.56
C ALA A 111 5.91 -2.97 4.35
N TRP A 112 7.11 -2.40 4.28
CA TRP A 112 7.27 -0.99 3.93
C TRP A 112 8.60 -0.66 3.25
N PHE A 113 8.57 0.44 2.49
CA PHE A 113 9.66 0.86 1.62
C PHE A 113 10.14 2.26 2.00
N PHE A 114 11.44 2.41 2.18
CA PHE A 114 12.04 3.67 2.63
C PHE A 114 13.29 3.99 1.81
N ARG A 115 13.40 5.23 1.30
CA ARG A 115 14.57 5.67 0.51
C ARG A 115 14.93 4.71 -0.63
N SER A 116 13.94 4.16 -1.34
CA SER A 116 14.14 3.10 -2.34
C SER A 116 13.67 3.51 -3.73
N LYS A 117 14.15 2.84 -4.77
CA LYS A 117 13.85 3.14 -6.17
C LYS A 117 13.42 1.90 -6.93
N ASN A 118 12.37 2.03 -7.76
CA ASN A 118 11.82 0.96 -8.57
C ASN A 118 11.42 -0.24 -7.70
N ILE A 119 10.34 -0.10 -6.94
CA ILE A 119 9.83 -1.15 -6.07
C ILE A 119 8.52 -1.68 -6.63
N VAL A 120 8.37 -3.00 -6.66
CA VAL A 120 7.12 -3.67 -7.01
C VAL A 120 6.66 -4.50 -5.81
N ALA A 121 5.44 -4.24 -5.35
CA ALA A 121 4.75 -5.03 -4.34
C ALA A 121 3.48 -5.61 -4.96
N GLN A 122 3.45 -6.93 -5.18
CA GLN A 122 2.29 -7.56 -5.81
C GLN A 122 1.90 -8.92 -5.26
N GLN A 123 0.62 -9.27 -5.36
CA GLN A 123 0.13 -10.60 -4.97
C GLN A 123 0.43 -10.94 -3.51
N ASN A 124 0.57 -9.94 -2.64
CA ASN A 124 0.78 -10.17 -1.22
C ASN A 124 -0.55 -10.12 -0.46
N THR A 125 -0.62 -10.86 0.65
CA THR A 125 -1.73 -10.83 1.59
C THR A 125 -1.27 -10.25 2.92
N ALA A 126 -1.99 -9.27 3.46
CA ALA A 126 -1.66 -8.67 4.76
C ALA A 126 -2.89 -8.56 5.66
N ALA A 127 -2.82 -9.14 6.86
CA ALA A 127 -3.96 -9.23 7.74
C ALA A 127 -3.64 -8.93 9.20
N PHE A 128 -4.61 -8.35 9.89
CA PHE A 128 -4.63 -8.25 11.35
C PHE A 128 -3.46 -7.45 11.95
N SER A 129 -2.88 -6.52 11.20
CA SER A 129 -1.82 -5.65 11.76
C SER A 129 -2.39 -4.77 12.86
N ARG A 130 -1.68 -4.66 13.98
CA ARG A 130 -2.09 -3.89 15.17
C ARG A 130 -0.98 -2.96 15.62
N GLY A 131 -1.36 -1.90 16.32
CA GLY A 131 -0.42 -1.00 16.96
C GLY A 131 -0.85 0.45 16.94
N ARG A 132 -0.23 1.23 17.83
CA ARG A 132 -0.54 2.64 18.06
C ARG A 132 -0.20 3.61 16.92
N MET A 133 0.51 3.15 15.89
CA MET A 133 1.01 3.94 14.74
C MET A 133 1.08 3.04 13.51
N ASP A 134 1.10 3.62 12.31
CA ASP A 134 1.25 2.93 11.03
C ASP A 134 0.25 1.76 10.96
N SER A 135 0.72 0.51 11.08
CA SER A 135 0.00 -0.78 11.12
C SER A 135 -0.90 -1.06 9.92
N ALA A 136 -0.49 -0.61 8.74
CA ALA A 136 -1.11 -0.94 7.46
C ALA A 136 -0.73 -2.35 6.98
N GLY A 137 -1.35 -2.81 5.89
CA GLY A 137 -0.94 -4.05 5.23
C GLY A 137 0.43 -3.91 4.57
N ILE A 138 0.54 -2.99 3.63
CA ILE A 138 1.79 -2.53 3.00
C ILE A 138 1.74 -1.01 3.03
N HIS A 139 2.89 -0.34 3.19
CA HIS A 139 2.92 1.12 3.01
C HIS A 139 4.18 1.63 2.33
N VAL A 140 4.05 2.82 1.75
CA VAL A 140 5.17 3.57 1.18
C VAL A 140 5.59 4.63 2.18
N ASP A 141 6.72 4.40 2.86
CA ASP A 141 7.33 5.40 3.75
C ASP A 141 7.96 6.52 2.89
N PHE A 142 8.82 7.37 3.42
CA PHE A 142 9.29 8.55 2.67
C PHE A 142 10.53 8.32 1.78
N GLY A 143 10.74 9.21 0.81
CA GLY A 143 11.99 9.26 0.02
C GLY A 143 12.10 8.22 -1.10
N ASN A 144 10.99 7.64 -1.54
CA ASN A 144 10.98 6.63 -2.61
C ASN A 144 10.74 7.23 -4.00
N GLU A 145 11.13 6.49 -5.03
CA GLU A 145 10.90 6.87 -6.44
C GLU A 145 10.47 5.64 -7.25
N ASN A 146 9.37 5.74 -7.99
CA ASN A 146 8.78 4.66 -8.79
C ASN A 146 8.43 3.45 -7.90
N VAL A 147 7.28 3.49 -7.24
CA VAL A 147 6.75 2.33 -6.49
C VAL A 147 5.44 1.89 -7.11
N LEU A 148 5.32 0.61 -7.41
CA LEU A 148 4.13 -0.04 -7.91
C LEU A 148 3.58 -1.00 -6.86
N VAL A 149 2.41 -0.70 -6.30
CA VAL A 149 1.65 -1.56 -5.39
C VAL A 149 0.43 -2.07 -6.15
N GLN A 150 0.41 -3.35 -6.52
CA GLN A 150 -0.67 -3.91 -7.33
C GLN A 150 -1.10 -5.33 -6.94
N TYR A 151 -2.37 -5.68 -7.12
CA TYR A 151 -2.86 -7.04 -6.90
C TYR A 151 -2.61 -7.56 -5.47
N ASN A 152 -2.58 -6.68 -4.47
CA ASN A 152 -2.44 -7.07 -3.07
C ASN A 152 -3.82 -7.13 -2.40
N PHE A 153 -3.97 -8.06 -1.47
CA PHE A 153 -5.16 -8.21 -0.65
C PHE A 153 -4.82 -7.90 0.81
N SER A 154 -5.50 -6.92 1.38
CA SER A 154 -5.37 -6.59 2.79
C SER A 154 -6.71 -6.59 3.49
N TYR A 155 -6.73 -7.09 4.73
CA TYR A 155 -7.96 -7.08 5.51
C TYR A 155 -7.72 -6.98 7.01
N ASP A 156 -8.64 -6.27 7.67
CA ASP A 156 -8.65 -6.04 9.11
C ASP A 156 -7.28 -5.59 9.65
N ASN A 157 -6.58 -4.70 8.93
CA ASN A 157 -5.44 -3.99 9.49
C ASN A 157 -5.95 -2.74 10.20
N GLU A 158 -5.50 -2.56 11.44
CA GLU A 158 -5.96 -1.44 12.25
C GLU A 158 -5.47 -0.11 11.65
N GLY A 159 -4.24 -0.12 11.15
CA GLY A 159 -3.68 0.93 10.33
C GLY A 159 -4.21 0.95 8.91
N TYR A 160 -3.73 1.90 8.14
CA TYR A 160 -4.45 2.42 6.99
C TYR A 160 -4.62 1.42 5.84
N GLY A 161 -5.67 1.64 5.03
CA GLY A 161 -5.89 0.85 3.81
C GLY A 161 -4.85 1.16 2.72
N THR A 162 -4.68 2.43 2.38
CA THR A 162 -3.58 2.94 1.55
C THR A 162 -2.78 3.96 2.33
N GLU A 163 -1.51 3.66 2.60
CA GLU A 163 -0.59 4.56 3.30
C GLU A 163 0.59 4.94 2.42
N ILE A 164 0.70 6.25 2.17
CA ILE A 164 1.76 6.89 1.42
C ILE A 164 2.21 8.11 2.21
N LEU A 165 3.45 8.09 2.70
CA LEU A 165 4.04 9.20 3.44
C LEU A 165 4.70 10.21 2.46
N GLY A 166 5.50 11.13 2.98
CA GLY A 166 6.05 12.28 2.24
C GLY A 166 7.27 11.96 1.37
N ASP A 167 7.78 12.97 0.65
CA ASP A 167 9.02 12.92 -0.15
C ASP A 167 9.11 11.76 -1.16
N ASN A 168 7.97 11.27 -1.64
CA ASN A 168 7.91 10.21 -2.66
C ASN A 168 7.67 10.78 -4.06
N LYS A 169 8.08 10.03 -5.08
CA LYS A 169 7.85 10.38 -6.49
C LYS A 169 7.31 9.19 -7.26
N ASN A 170 6.25 9.41 -8.04
CA ASN A 170 5.65 8.41 -8.92
C ASN A 170 5.24 7.12 -8.16
N ILE A 171 4.16 7.22 -7.39
CA ILE A 171 3.58 6.11 -6.65
C ILE A 171 2.33 5.64 -7.36
N ILE A 172 2.34 4.38 -7.82
CA ILE A 172 1.23 3.73 -8.51
C ILE A 172 0.64 2.69 -7.56
N TRP A 173 -0.62 2.88 -7.16
CA TRP A 173 -1.37 2.00 -6.28
C TRP A 173 -2.64 1.53 -7.01
N ARG A 174 -2.62 0.31 -7.55
CA ARG A 174 -3.66 -0.14 -8.49
C ARG A 174 -4.13 -1.56 -8.30
N TYR A 175 -5.39 -1.86 -8.60
CA TYR A 175 -5.91 -3.24 -8.58
C TYR A 175 -5.65 -3.96 -7.26
N ASN A 176 -5.74 -3.26 -6.12
CA ASN A 176 -5.66 -3.86 -4.79
C ASN A 176 -7.05 -3.95 -4.15
N ILE A 177 -7.21 -4.90 -3.23
CA ILE A 177 -8.43 -5.07 -2.45
C ILE A 177 -8.08 -4.82 -0.98
N SER A 178 -8.77 -3.88 -0.35
CA SER A 178 -8.59 -3.51 1.06
C SER A 178 -9.93 -3.61 1.80
N VAL A 179 -9.99 -4.39 2.87
CA VAL A 179 -11.27 -4.74 3.52
C VAL A 179 -11.19 -4.57 5.03
N GLY A 180 -11.92 -3.59 5.56
CA GLY A 180 -11.89 -3.30 7.00
C GLY A 180 -10.51 -2.85 7.47
N ASP A 181 -9.69 -2.30 6.57
CA ASP A 181 -8.45 -1.63 6.96
C ASP A 181 -8.72 -0.18 7.38
N GLY A 182 -7.83 0.38 8.20
CA GLY A 182 -7.91 1.76 8.65
C GLY A 182 -9.02 1.97 9.69
N THR A 183 -9.35 0.96 10.47
CA THR A 183 -10.46 1.00 11.44
C THR A 183 -10.06 1.56 12.81
N ARG A 184 -8.79 1.95 12.99
CA ARG A 184 -8.26 2.45 14.26
C ARG A 184 -9.08 3.59 14.86
N GLU A 185 -9.52 3.39 16.09
CA GLU A 185 -10.09 4.46 16.92
C GLU A 185 -8.97 5.17 17.71
N ALA A 186 -9.00 6.51 17.70
CA ALA A 186 -8.08 7.32 18.49
C ALA A 186 -8.52 7.36 19.97
N GLY A 187 -7.57 7.50 20.89
CA GLY A 187 -7.84 7.63 22.34
C GLY A 187 -8.20 6.32 23.06
N VAL A 188 -8.34 5.20 22.33
CA VAL A 188 -8.64 3.88 22.91
C VAL A 188 -7.37 3.26 23.51
N LEU A 189 -7.50 2.73 24.73
CA LEU A 189 -6.43 2.03 25.44
C LEU A 189 -6.17 0.67 24.75
N ARG A 190 -4.89 0.34 24.58
CA ARG A 190 -4.47 -0.87 23.86
C ARG A 190 -3.94 -1.94 24.80
N PRO A 191 -4.03 -3.23 24.44
CA PRO A 191 -3.43 -4.31 25.21
C PRO A 191 -1.94 -4.10 25.47
N GLU A 192 -1.19 -3.59 24.49
CA GLU A 192 0.24 -3.26 24.59
C GLU A 192 0.56 -2.00 25.40
N GLY A 193 -0.46 -1.33 25.95
CA GLY A 193 -0.33 -0.07 26.65
C GLY A 193 -0.34 1.16 25.73
N GLY A 194 -0.73 2.30 26.31
CA GLY A 194 -0.85 3.57 25.60
C GLY A 194 -2.12 3.69 24.75
N LYS A 195 -2.19 4.82 24.04
CA LYS A 195 -3.32 5.21 23.19
C LYS A 195 -2.78 5.73 21.87
N SER A 196 -3.45 5.44 20.75
CA SER A 196 -3.15 6.14 19.49
C SER A 196 -3.81 7.51 19.49
N GLN A 197 -3.13 8.52 18.97
CA GLN A 197 -3.75 9.82 18.63
C GLN A 197 -4.06 9.94 17.14
N HIS A 198 -3.70 8.93 16.35
CA HIS A 198 -3.92 8.89 14.92
C HIS A 198 -5.12 7.98 14.63
N PRO A 199 -6.25 8.52 14.15
CA PRO A 199 -7.37 7.69 13.72
C PRO A 199 -7.01 6.94 12.44
N GLY A 200 -7.69 5.82 12.22
CA GLY A 200 -7.55 5.03 11.01
C GLY A 200 -8.19 5.73 9.81
N ARG A 201 -7.67 5.42 8.62
CA ARG A 201 -8.04 6.05 7.35
C ARG A 201 -8.01 5.03 6.23
N THR A 202 -8.97 5.11 5.32
CA THR A 202 -8.97 4.30 4.10
C THR A 202 -7.89 4.78 3.14
N LEU A 203 -7.79 6.10 2.97
CA LEU A 203 -6.74 6.75 2.19
C LEU A 203 -5.92 7.66 3.12
N HIS A 204 -4.62 7.39 3.25
CA HIS A 204 -3.67 8.15 4.06
C HIS A 204 -2.46 8.57 3.23
N VAL A 205 -2.61 9.71 2.54
CA VAL A 205 -1.53 10.38 1.82
C VAL A 205 -1.09 11.59 2.63
N THR A 206 0.17 11.61 3.09
CA THR A 206 0.69 12.71 3.91
C THR A 206 2.02 13.25 3.40
N ASP A 207 2.39 14.44 3.89
CA ASP A 207 3.71 15.04 3.73
C ASP A 207 4.71 14.57 4.81
N PHE A 208 4.40 13.51 5.57
CA PHE A 208 5.27 13.07 6.64
C PHE A 208 6.59 12.56 6.07
N SER A 209 7.65 13.32 6.29
CA SER A 209 9.02 12.91 6.00
C SER A 209 9.95 13.54 7.01
N ARG A 210 11.17 12.99 7.11
CA ARG A 210 12.21 13.51 8.00
C ARG A 210 13.50 13.80 7.21
N PRO A 211 14.25 14.85 7.60
CA PRO A 211 14.03 15.75 8.74
C PRO A 211 12.96 16.83 8.51
N ARG A 212 12.62 17.11 7.24
CA ARG A 212 11.59 18.09 6.85
C ARG A 212 10.37 17.36 6.31
N ARG A 213 9.18 17.90 6.55
CA ARG A 213 7.94 17.45 5.90
C ARG A 213 7.94 17.94 4.45
N LEU A 214 7.81 17.02 3.53
CA LEU A 214 7.83 17.26 2.09
C LEU A 214 6.67 16.47 1.50
N GLN A 215 5.88 17.12 0.66
CA GLN A 215 4.82 16.45 -0.08
C GLN A 215 5.42 15.48 -1.10
N SER A 216 4.78 14.33 -1.22
CA SER A 216 5.00 13.39 -2.31
C SER A 216 4.36 13.92 -3.60
N ASP A 217 4.91 13.57 -4.76
CA ASP A 217 4.52 14.09 -6.07
C ASP A 217 4.27 12.96 -7.09
N GLY A 218 3.14 13.04 -7.79
CA GLY A 218 2.72 12.04 -8.76
C GLY A 218 2.23 10.77 -8.06
N ILE A 219 1.03 10.85 -7.50
CA ILE A 219 0.41 9.74 -6.76
C ILE A 219 -0.83 9.30 -7.54
N PHE A 220 -0.89 8.02 -7.86
CA PHE A 220 -1.95 7.45 -8.68
C PHE A 220 -2.59 6.27 -7.93
N ILE A 221 -3.78 6.49 -7.37
CA ILE A 221 -4.57 5.48 -6.66
C ILE A 221 -5.76 5.15 -7.56
N TYR A 222 -5.71 4.04 -8.28
CA TYR A 222 -6.77 3.72 -9.23
C TYR A 222 -7.15 2.26 -9.31
N ASN A 223 -8.41 1.98 -9.67
CA ASN A 223 -8.88 0.61 -9.83
C ASN A 223 -8.66 -0.25 -8.59
N ASN A 224 -8.78 0.29 -7.39
CA ASN A 224 -8.78 -0.49 -6.15
C ASN A 224 -10.21 -0.72 -5.67
N THR A 225 -10.44 -1.79 -4.92
CA THR A 225 -11.69 -2.02 -4.19
C THR A 225 -11.45 -1.82 -2.70
N TYR A 226 -12.15 -0.86 -2.10
CA TYR A 226 -12.13 -0.59 -0.67
C TYR A 226 -13.47 -0.97 -0.06
N VAL A 227 -13.45 -1.86 0.93
CA VAL A 227 -14.63 -2.30 1.67
C VAL A 227 -14.55 -1.84 3.11
N ILE A 228 -15.49 -1.02 3.54
CA ILE A 228 -15.53 -0.43 4.88
C ILE A 228 -16.51 -1.26 5.71
N THR A 229 -15.98 -1.98 6.69
CA THR A 229 -16.72 -2.99 7.47
C THR A 229 -17.60 -2.37 8.55
N PRO A 230 -18.66 -3.06 9.00
CA PRO A 230 -19.59 -2.56 10.02
C PRO A 230 -18.90 -2.07 11.29
N ASN A 231 -19.51 -1.08 11.95
CA ASN A 231 -19.02 -0.47 13.20
C ASN A 231 -17.65 0.24 13.06
N SER A 232 -17.25 0.59 11.83
CA SER A 232 -16.06 1.39 11.58
C SER A 232 -16.39 2.71 10.89
N SER A 233 -15.51 3.69 11.04
CA SER A 233 -15.65 4.97 10.35
C SER A 233 -14.30 5.58 9.98
N PRO A 234 -13.56 4.96 9.04
CA PRO A 234 -12.25 5.44 8.63
C PRO A 234 -12.31 6.84 8.01
N ASP A 235 -11.31 7.66 8.32
CA ASP A 235 -11.13 8.99 7.78
C ASP A 235 -10.42 8.98 6.41
N ILE A 236 -10.25 10.16 5.81
CA ILE A 236 -9.47 10.36 4.58
C ILE A 236 -8.48 11.51 4.80
N GLU A 237 -7.23 11.31 4.37
CA GLU A 237 -6.23 12.37 4.32
C GLU A 237 -5.48 12.38 2.98
N LEU A 238 -5.47 13.55 2.35
CA LEU A 238 -4.84 13.81 1.06
C LEU A 238 -3.95 15.06 1.16
N ASN A 239 -2.67 14.85 1.42
CA ASN A 239 -1.65 15.91 1.47
C ASN A 239 -0.43 15.50 0.64
N GLY A 240 -0.42 15.94 -0.61
CA GLY A 240 0.57 15.62 -1.63
C GLY A 240 0.39 16.51 -2.85
N LYS A 241 1.15 16.23 -3.90
CA LYS A 241 1.16 16.93 -5.18
C LYS A 241 0.79 15.97 -6.30
N ASN A 242 0.04 16.45 -7.30
CA ASN A 242 -0.46 15.65 -8.42
C ASN A 242 -1.07 14.33 -7.92
N ILE A 243 -2.06 14.42 -7.03
CA ILE A 243 -2.78 13.26 -6.50
C ILE A 243 -3.94 12.93 -7.45
N HIS A 244 -4.00 11.68 -7.87
CA HIS A 244 -4.98 11.15 -8.81
C HIS A 244 -5.70 9.95 -8.18
N ILE A 245 -7.02 10.05 -7.99
CA ILE A 245 -7.87 9.01 -7.41
C ILE A 245 -8.95 8.64 -8.42
N TRP A 246 -8.75 7.53 -9.13
CA TRP A 246 -9.56 7.21 -10.32
C TRP A 246 -10.16 5.82 -10.28
N ASN A 247 -11.41 5.68 -10.72
CA ASN A 247 -12.01 4.37 -11.01
C ASN A 247 -11.88 3.36 -9.85
N ASN A 248 -11.81 3.82 -8.60
CA ASN A 248 -11.85 2.95 -7.44
C ASN A 248 -13.30 2.62 -7.10
N LEU A 249 -13.50 1.47 -6.46
CA LEU A 249 -14.77 1.06 -5.91
C LEU A 249 -14.74 1.19 -4.39
N PHE A 250 -15.61 2.02 -3.82
CA PHE A 250 -15.81 2.15 -2.37
C PHE A 250 -17.14 1.51 -1.98
N VAL A 251 -17.11 0.46 -1.18
CA VAL A 251 -18.30 -0.22 -0.65
C VAL A 251 -18.33 -0.08 0.86
N VAL A 252 -19.32 0.63 1.37
CA VAL A 252 -19.52 0.85 2.81
C VAL A 252 -20.65 -0.05 3.29
N ASN A 253 -20.32 -1.03 4.13
CA ASN A 253 -21.32 -1.91 4.71
C ASN A 253 -22.26 -1.16 5.66
N LYS A 254 -23.42 -1.78 5.94
CA LYS A 254 -24.38 -1.28 6.93
C LYS A 254 -23.70 -0.99 8.27
N ASN A 255 -24.11 0.11 8.92
CA ASN A 255 -23.55 0.60 10.19
C ASN A 255 -22.07 1.03 10.12
N ALA A 256 -21.54 1.33 8.93
CA ALA A 256 -20.25 1.95 8.75
C ALA A 256 -20.38 3.30 8.01
N HIS A 257 -19.31 4.08 7.98
CA HIS A 257 -19.28 5.37 7.27
C HIS A 257 -17.88 5.68 6.75
N LEU A 258 -17.74 6.11 5.49
CA LEU A 258 -16.45 6.52 4.95
C LEU A 258 -16.28 8.04 4.99
N GLY A 259 -15.19 8.51 5.60
CA GLY A 259 -14.74 9.90 5.52
C GLY A 259 -15.49 10.86 6.45
N ARG A 260 -15.70 10.48 7.73
CA ARG A 260 -16.26 11.42 8.73
C ARG A 260 -15.40 12.67 8.83
N ASN A 261 -14.09 12.50 8.89
CA ASN A 261 -13.14 13.57 8.70
C ASN A 261 -12.41 13.38 7.36
N ILE A 262 -12.40 14.45 6.57
CA ILE A 262 -11.66 14.51 5.30
C ILE A 262 -10.75 15.72 5.35
N ASN A 263 -9.45 15.46 5.49
CA ASN A 263 -8.41 16.48 5.38
C ASN A 263 -7.83 16.47 3.97
N ILE A 264 -7.90 17.62 3.28
CA ILE A 264 -7.31 17.81 1.96
C ILE A 264 -6.48 19.08 2.03
N VAL A 265 -5.19 18.93 1.80
CA VAL A 265 -4.25 20.04 1.76
C VAL A 265 -4.00 20.37 0.30
N TRP A 266 -4.83 21.24 -0.27
CA TRP A 266 -4.66 21.71 -1.64
C TRP A 266 -3.62 22.83 -1.75
N SER A 267 -3.00 22.94 -2.91
CA SER A 267 -2.45 24.22 -3.38
C SER A 267 -3.29 24.68 -4.58
N LYS A 268 -3.47 25.99 -4.76
CA LYS A 268 -4.26 26.54 -5.87
C LYS A 268 -3.78 26.03 -7.25
N ASP A 269 -2.50 25.70 -7.33
CA ASP A 269 -1.81 25.31 -8.55
C ASP A 269 -1.71 23.78 -8.73
N ASP A 270 -2.22 22.99 -7.78
CA ASP A 270 -2.12 21.52 -7.77
C ASP A 270 -3.34 20.89 -7.07
N PRO A 271 -4.52 20.90 -7.71
CA PRO A 271 -5.71 20.28 -7.16
C PRO A 271 -5.62 18.76 -7.20
N VAL A 272 -6.21 18.10 -6.21
CA VAL A 272 -6.43 16.65 -6.25
C VAL A 272 -7.41 16.34 -7.39
N ASP A 273 -7.04 15.42 -8.28
CA ASP A 273 -7.89 14.95 -9.37
C ASP A 273 -8.61 13.65 -8.95
N ILE A 274 -9.88 13.79 -8.59
CA ILE A 274 -10.76 12.68 -8.25
C ILE A 274 -11.81 12.55 -9.34
N ARG A 275 -11.90 11.37 -9.96
CA ARG A 275 -12.87 11.13 -11.03
C ARG A 275 -13.21 9.67 -11.25
N GLY A 276 -14.48 9.41 -11.56
CA GLY A 276 -14.95 8.13 -12.07
C GLY A 276 -14.96 7.02 -11.02
N ASN A 277 -14.90 7.35 -9.73
CA ASN A 277 -15.02 6.35 -8.68
C ASN A 277 -16.50 5.96 -8.48
N VAL A 278 -16.71 4.73 -8.03
CA VAL A 278 -18.04 4.21 -7.67
C VAL A 278 -18.16 4.10 -6.17
N PHE A 279 -19.32 4.51 -5.64
CA PHE A 279 -19.62 4.55 -4.22
C PHE A 279 -20.89 3.76 -3.92
N SER A 280 -20.83 2.89 -2.91
CA SER A 280 -21.98 2.17 -2.36
C SER A 280 -22.04 2.38 -0.85
N GLY A 281 -23.22 2.67 -0.31
CA GLY A 281 -23.44 2.85 1.12
C GLY A 281 -23.15 4.27 1.64
N SER A 282 -22.85 4.37 2.95
CA SER A 282 -22.74 5.67 3.64
C SER A 282 -21.36 6.31 3.44
N VAL A 283 -21.28 7.24 2.50
CA VAL A 283 -20.06 7.99 2.17
C VAL A 283 -20.28 9.48 2.45
N SER A 284 -19.24 10.16 2.93
CA SER A 284 -19.24 11.61 3.12
C SER A 284 -19.57 12.36 1.83
N GLN A 285 -20.55 13.28 1.90
CA GLN A 285 -20.95 14.10 0.76
C GLN A 285 -19.78 14.94 0.23
N LYS A 286 -18.92 15.46 1.12
CA LYS A 286 -17.72 16.18 0.73
C LYS A 286 -16.80 15.35 -0.17
N PHE A 287 -16.71 14.03 0.04
CA PHE A 287 -15.89 13.18 -0.82
C PHE A 287 -16.54 12.96 -2.19
N LEU A 288 -17.86 12.73 -2.20
CA LEU A 288 -18.64 12.57 -3.43
C LEU A 288 -18.55 13.82 -4.31
N ASP A 289 -18.67 15.01 -3.71
CA ASP A 289 -18.66 16.29 -4.43
C ASP A 289 -17.31 16.63 -5.07
N LEU A 290 -16.22 16.02 -4.59
CA LEU A 290 -14.88 16.21 -5.17
C LEU A 290 -14.66 15.38 -6.44
N ASP A 291 -15.48 14.37 -6.67
CA ASP A 291 -15.32 13.46 -7.79
C ASP A 291 -16.14 13.93 -9.00
N SER A 292 -15.44 14.33 -10.07
CA SER A 292 -16.06 14.86 -11.30
C SER A 292 -16.82 13.82 -12.15
N GLY A 293 -16.91 12.57 -11.69
CA GLY A 293 -17.64 11.48 -12.33
C GLY A 293 -18.17 10.45 -11.32
N ALA A 294 -18.50 10.86 -10.10
CA ALA A 294 -18.99 9.95 -9.07
C ALA A 294 -20.22 9.19 -9.54
N LYS A 295 -20.17 7.86 -9.46
CA LYS A 295 -21.31 6.97 -9.68
C LYS A 295 -21.73 6.33 -8.36
N GLN A 296 -23.01 6.40 -8.03
CA GLN A 296 -23.55 5.66 -6.90
C GLN A 296 -24.11 4.32 -7.36
N ALA A 297 -23.88 3.28 -6.57
CA ALA A 297 -24.34 1.93 -6.84
C ALA A 297 -24.83 1.27 -5.55
N ASN A 298 -25.62 0.20 -5.69
CA ASN A 298 -25.97 -0.67 -4.57
C ASN A 298 -25.18 -1.97 -4.72
N ILE A 299 -24.03 -2.02 -4.06
CA ILE A 299 -23.13 -3.19 -4.05
C ILE A 299 -23.04 -3.71 -2.62
N ASN A 300 -23.20 -5.02 -2.48
CA ASN A 300 -22.97 -5.75 -1.25
C ASN A 300 -22.14 -7.00 -1.56
N PHE A 301 -21.17 -7.29 -0.70
CA PHE A 301 -20.37 -8.51 -0.74
C PHE A 301 -20.75 -9.37 0.46
N ASP A 302 -21.09 -10.64 0.22
CA ASP A 302 -21.60 -11.59 1.22
C ASP A 302 -20.78 -12.88 1.33
N GLY A 303 -19.61 -12.92 0.68
CA GLY A 303 -18.66 -14.04 0.75
C GLY A 303 -17.75 -14.03 2.00
N ASP A 304 -16.84 -15.01 2.08
CA ASP A 304 -15.84 -15.07 3.14
C ASP A 304 -14.94 -13.83 3.12
N HIS A 305 -14.94 -13.09 4.22
CA HIS A 305 -14.20 -11.85 4.36
C HIS A 305 -12.67 -12.02 4.20
N LYS A 306 -12.15 -13.23 4.42
CA LYS A 306 -10.71 -13.56 4.29
C LYS A 306 -10.32 -14.01 2.89
N ASN A 307 -11.26 -14.09 1.97
CA ASN A 307 -11.04 -14.50 0.59
C ASN A 307 -11.23 -13.32 -0.35
N ALA A 308 -10.19 -13.00 -1.13
CA ALA A 308 -10.24 -11.91 -2.10
C ALA A 308 -11.33 -12.10 -3.16
N GLU A 309 -11.63 -13.35 -3.55
CA GLU A 309 -12.67 -13.71 -4.53
C GLU A 309 -14.08 -13.24 -4.13
N SER A 310 -14.32 -13.07 -2.82
CA SER A 310 -15.58 -12.55 -2.29
C SER A 310 -15.87 -11.10 -2.71
N TYR A 311 -14.85 -10.37 -3.19
CA TYR A 311 -14.92 -8.94 -3.50
C TYR A 311 -14.85 -8.65 -5.01
N ALA A 312 -14.98 -9.68 -5.83
CA ALA A 312 -15.13 -9.57 -7.26
C ALA A 312 -16.56 -9.10 -7.62
N ILE A 313 -16.68 -8.02 -8.39
CA ILE A 313 -17.98 -7.60 -8.96
C ILE A 313 -18.39 -8.53 -10.10
N SER A 314 -19.67 -8.59 -10.45
CA SER A 314 -20.12 -9.38 -11.60
C SER A 314 -19.76 -8.68 -12.93
N ALA A 315 -19.63 -9.44 -14.01
CA ALA A 315 -19.40 -8.86 -15.34
C ALA A 315 -20.54 -7.90 -15.77
N GLU A 316 -21.78 -8.14 -15.34
CA GLU A 316 -22.89 -7.21 -15.55
C GLU A 316 -22.67 -5.90 -14.79
N GLN A 317 -22.20 -5.96 -13.54
CA GLN A 317 -21.83 -4.77 -12.77
C GLN A 317 -20.69 -4.00 -13.44
N VAL A 318 -19.68 -4.67 -13.99
CA VAL A 318 -18.60 -4.00 -14.74
C VAL A 318 -19.17 -3.12 -15.85
N ASN A 319 -20.03 -3.68 -16.70
CA ASN A 319 -20.60 -2.96 -17.83
C ASN A 319 -21.46 -1.75 -17.40
N ARG A 320 -22.22 -1.90 -16.30
CA ARG A 320 -23.07 -0.81 -15.78
C ARG A 320 -22.27 0.29 -15.09
N LEU A 321 -21.18 -0.08 -14.43
CA LEU A 321 -20.39 0.82 -13.58
C LEU A 321 -19.22 1.46 -14.32
N ALA A 322 -18.95 1.02 -15.56
CA ALA A 322 -17.88 1.56 -16.39
C ALA A 322 -17.95 3.10 -16.43
N SER A 323 -16.86 3.75 -16.09
CA SER A 323 -16.70 5.19 -16.17
C SER A 323 -16.61 5.64 -17.63
N ASP A 324 -17.33 6.70 -17.99
CA ASP A 324 -17.25 7.28 -19.34
C ASP A 324 -15.93 8.05 -19.55
N GLN A 325 -15.10 8.13 -18.50
CA GLN A 325 -13.80 8.78 -18.51
C GLN A 325 -12.71 7.85 -19.06
N PRO A 326 -11.73 8.38 -19.80
CA PRO A 326 -10.62 7.57 -20.30
C PRO A 326 -9.80 6.98 -19.16
N LEU A 327 -9.49 5.68 -19.30
CA LEU A 327 -8.62 4.96 -18.37
C LEU A 327 -7.19 5.48 -18.50
N ILE A 328 -6.75 6.30 -17.55
CA ILE A 328 -5.36 6.76 -17.47
C ILE A 328 -4.58 5.74 -16.67
N GLN A 329 -3.60 5.11 -17.32
CA GLN A 329 -2.68 4.18 -16.69
C GLN A 329 -1.26 4.75 -16.74
N PRO A 330 -0.78 5.34 -15.63
CA PRO A 330 0.61 5.73 -15.47
C PRO A 330 1.53 4.54 -15.70
N ALA A 331 2.60 4.79 -16.43
CA ALA A 331 3.63 3.82 -16.73
C ALA A 331 4.51 3.54 -15.51
N PHE A 332 4.79 2.27 -15.22
CA PHE A 332 5.88 1.90 -14.32
C PHE A 332 7.21 1.78 -15.11
N PRO A 333 8.18 2.71 -14.97
CA PRO A 333 9.31 2.82 -15.92
C PRO A 333 10.30 1.64 -15.90
N ALA A 334 10.31 0.86 -14.82
CA ALA A 334 11.20 -0.29 -14.64
C ALA A 334 10.58 -1.62 -15.08
N ALA A 335 9.31 -1.61 -15.54
CA ALA A 335 8.65 -2.77 -16.12
C ALA A 335 9.45 -3.39 -17.28
N GLY A 336 9.35 -4.71 -17.44
CA GLY A 336 10.03 -5.47 -18.49
C GLY A 336 11.56 -5.55 -18.38
N LYS A 337 12.17 -5.08 -17.27
CA LYS A 337 13.64 -4.99 -17.14
C LYS A 337 14.16 -5.78 -15.92
N GLY A 338 15.21 -6.57 -16.12
CA GLY A 338 15.89 -7.29 -15.04
C GLY A 338 14.93 -8.16 -14.22
N ILE A 339 14.92 -8.00 -12.90
CA ILE A 339 14.02 -8.74 -11.99
C ILE A 339 12.53 -8.42 -12.20
N PHE A 340 12.19 -7.46 -13.07
CA PHE A 340 10.83 -7.07 -13.44
C PHE A 340 10.46 -7.48 -14.86
N ALA A 341 11.14 -8.47 -15.44
CA ALA A 341 10.85 -8.95 -16.80
C ALA A 341 9.37 -9.38 -16.98
N HIS A 342 8.73 -9.86 -15.91
CA HIS A 342 7.32 -10.27 -15.88
C HIS A 342 6.34 -9.15 -15.48
N ILE A 343 6.82 -7.93 -15.23
CA ILE A 343 5.98 -6.80 -14.82
C ILE A 343 5.63 -5.97 -16.06
N SER A 344 4.34 -5.73 -16.27
CA SER A 344 3.85 -4.86 -17.33
C SER A 344 3.88 -3.37 -16.91
N GLU A 345 4.16 -2.50 -17.87
CA GLU A 345 4.22 -1.04 -17.66
C GLU A 345 2.85 -0.48 -17.29
N LYS A 346 1.80 -0.96 -17.97
CA LYS A 346 0.38 -0.71 -17.71
C LYS A 346 -0.28 -2.01 -17.30
N ALA A 347 -1.38 -1.95 -16.55
CA ALA A 347 -2.11 -3.16 -16.18
C ALA A 347 -2.76 -3.77 -17.44
N GLU A 348 -2.53 -5.07 -17.63
CA GLU A 348 -3.13 -5.86 -18.71
C GLU A 348 -4.25 -6.76 -18.19
N ILE A 349 -4.21 -7.06 -16.88
CA ILE A 349 -5.17 -7.87 -16.16
C ILE A 349 -5.69 -7.14 -14.92
N ASP A 350 -6.85 -7.57 -14.43
CA ASP A 350 -7.36 -7.19 -13.11
C ASP A 350 -6.79 -8.08 -11.99
N PHE A 351 -7.25 -7.88 -10.75
CA PHE A 351 -6.83 -8.67 -9.58
C PHE A 351 -7.06 -10.18 -9.76
N PHE A 352 -8.13 -10.58 -10.45
CA PHE A 352 -8.54 -11.99 -10.64
C PHE A 352 -7.97 -12.61 -11.92
N GLY A 353 -7.10 -11.88 -12.64
CA GLY A 353 -6.43 -12.38 -13.85
C GLY A 353 -7.23 -12.18 -15.14
N ASN A 354 -8.35 -11.46 -15.11
CA ASN A 354 -9.11 -11.17 -16.32
C ASN A 354 -8.45 -10.08 -17.15
N LYS A 355 -8.45 -10.20 -18.48
CA LYS A 355 -7.94 -9.15 -19.37
C LYS A 355 -8.81 -7.89 -19.31
N ILE A 356 -8.17 -6.74 -19.12
CA ILE A 356 -8.85 -5.43 -19.01
C ILE A 356 -8.66 -4.53 -20.24
N THR A 357 -7.89 -4.95 -21.24
CA THR A 357 -7.60 -4.17 -22.45
C THR A 357 -8.84 -3.79 -23.28
N HIS A 358 -9.99 -4.41 -23.03
CA HIS A 358 -11.26 -4.14 -23.72
C HIS A 358 -12.34 -3.49 -22.83
N LEU A 359 -12.00 -3.07 -21.61
CA LEU A 359 -12.94 -2.51 -20.65
C LEU A 359 -12.59 -1.04 -20.33
N PRO A 360 -12.80 -0.09 -21.27
CA PRO A 360 -12.60 1.32 -21.00
C PRO A 360 -13.52 1.73 -19.83
N GLY A 361 -12.96 2.44 -18.86
CA GLY A 361 -13.73 2.87 -17.68
C GLY A 361 -13.93 1.81 -16.62
N PHE A 362 -13.28 0.65 -16.70
CA PHE A 362 -13.31 -0.38 -15.66
C PHE A 362 -13.11 0.23 -14.26
N VAL A 363 -13.91 -0.19 -13.27
CA VAL A 363 -13.88 0.31 -11.89
C VAL A 363 -13.62 -0.83 -10.90
N GLY A 364 -12.90 -0.51 -9.82
CA GLY A 364 -12.55 -1.47 -8.78
C GLY A 364 -11.38 -2.37 -9.19
N ALA A 365 -11.08 -3.34 -8.32
CA ALA A 365 -9.91 -4.21 -8.46
C ALA A 365 -10.09 -5.36 -9.44
N GLY A 366 -11.32 -5.80 -9.69
CA GLY A 366 -11.55 -6.95 -10.56
C GLY A 366 -12.99 -7.42 -10.56
N TYR A 367 -13.30 -8.32 -11.51
CA TYR A 367 -14.61 -8.97 -11.62
C TYR A 367 -14.51 -10.50 -11.62
N LYS A 368 -15.63 -11.18 -11.36
CA LYS A 368 -15.66 -12.65 -11.34
C LYS A 368 -15.34 -13.19 -12.73
N ASN A 369 -14.37 -14.08 -12.82
CA ASN A 369 -14.02 -14.72 -14.07
C ASN A 369 -15.21 -15.54 -14.60
N LEU A 370 -15.63 -15.26 -15.83
CA LEU A 370 -16.78 -15.90 -16.47
C LEU A 370 -16.49 -17.35 -16.89
N SER A 371 -15.22 -17.79 -16.87
CA SER A 371 -14.84 -19.14 -17.31
C SER A 371 -14.98 -20.24 -16.25
N GLU A 372 -15.53 -19.95 -15.07
CA GLU A 372 -15.72 -20.92 -13.97
C GLU A 372 -17.21 -21.20 -13.65
N GLN A 373 -18.12 -20.98 -14.60
CA GLN A 373 -19.51 -21.49 -14.51
C GLN A 373 -19.71 -22.79 -15.29
#